data_AF-A0A3B9KQM9-F1
#
_entry.id   AF-A0A3B9KQM9-F1
#
_cell.length_a   1.000
_cell.length_b   1.000
_cell.length_c   1.000
_cell.angle_alpha   90.00
_cell.angle_beta   90.00
_cell.angle_gamma   90.00
#
_symmetry.space_group_name_H-M   'P 1'
#
loop_
_entity.id
_entity.type
_entity.pdbx_description
1 polymer ?
#
loop_
_entity_poly.entity_id
_entity_poly.type
_entity_poly.pdbx_seq_one_letter_code
_entity_poly.pdbx_strand_id
1 'polypeptide(L)'
;MLFELSQIYIDRSMLEKALRVLQEIEEISIDPLMLTRVQLQYAKIYRIREMYEESEELIKEMLANEENQPVFPDLELELAQVYTQQDKIDQAIQRYKTVTENYPNTHQAAKASYNLGEIYLNRLNDYESARNAFVAV
;
A
#
# COMPACT_ATOMS: atom_id res chain seq x y z
N MET A 1 -18.28 -2.94 -9.75
CA MET A 1 -17.96 -4.12 -10.57
C MET A 1 -16.60 -4.06 -11.25
N LEU A 2 -16.29 -3.12 -12.16
CA LEU A 2 -14.97 -3.09 -12.82
C LEU A 2 -13.79 -2.91 -11.84
N PHE A 3 -13.91 -1.98 -10.90
CA PHE A 3 -12.86 -1.74 -9.91
C PHE A 3 -12.56 -2.97 -9.04
N GLU A 4 -13.59 -3.59 -8.47
CA GLU A 4 -13.46 -4.84 -7.72
C GLU A 4 -12.90 -5.99 -8.57
N LEU A 5 -13.28 -6.06 -9.86
CA LEU A 5 -12.73 -7.05 -10.79
C LEU A 5 -11.22 -6.87 -10.99
N SER A 6 -10.76 -5.62 -11.08
CA SER A 6 -9.32 -5.32 -11.18
C SER A 6 -8.56 -5.83 -9.95
N GLN A 7 -9.12 -5.64 -8.74
CA GLN A 7 -8.53 -6.12 -7.49
C GLN A 7 -8.48 -7.66 -7.44
N ILE A 8 -9.55 -8.33 -7.86
CA ILE A 8 -9.57 -9.80 -7.97
C ILE A 8 -8.49 -10.29 -8.93
N TYR A 9 -8.25 -9.59 -10.05
CA TYR A 9 -7.17 -9.95 -10.97
C TYR A 9 -5.78 -9.71 -10.37
N ILE A 10 -5.58 -8.63 -9.61
CA ILE A 10 -4.32 -8.36 -8.89
C ILE A 10 -4.05 -9.46 -7.86
N ASP A 11 -5.04 -9.81 -7.03
CA ASP A 11 -4.92 -10.85 -6.00
C ASP A 11 -4.60 -12.24 -6.58
N ARG A 12 -5.00 -12.49 -7.83
CA ARG A 12 -4.71 -13.72 -8.58
C ARG A 12 -3.45 -13.62 -9.45
N SER A 13 -2.66 -12.56 -9.31
CA SER A 13 -1.49 -12.26 -10.13
C SER A 13 -1.76 -12.22 -11.63
N MET A 14 -3.00 -11.98 -12.05
CA MET A 14 -3.40 -11.81 -13.46
C MET A 14 -3.22 -10.36 -13.90
N LEU A 15 -1.99 -9.86 -13.81
CA LEU A 15 -1.67 -8.43 -13.90
C LEU A 15 -2.08 -7.81 -15.24
N GLU A 16 -1.93 -8.52 -16.35
CA GLU A 16 -2.31 -8.00 -17.68
C GLU A 16 -3.83 -7.83 -17.81
N LYS A 17 -4.62 -8.69 -17.14
CA LYS A 17 -6.07 -8.53 -17.09
C LYS A 17 -6.45 -7.36 -16.18
N ALA A 18 -5.78 -7.22 -15.04
CA ALA A 18 -5.98 -6.08 -14.14
C ALA A 18 -5.72 -4.76 -14.86
N LEU A 19 -4.57 -4.63 -15.54
CA LEU A 19 -4.19 -3.43 -16.28
C LEU A 19 -5.23 -3.05 -17.35
N ARG A 20 -5.74 -4.01 -18.12
CA ARG A 20 -6.80 -3.72 -19.11
C ARG A 20 -8.08 -3.18 -18.47
N VAL A 21 -8.49 -3.75 -17.32
CA VAL A 21 -9.67 -3.28 -16.61
C VAL A 21 -9.45 -1.89 -16.00
N LEU A 22 -8.24 -1.61 -15.49
CA LEU A 22 -7.89 -0.29 -14.96
C LEU A 22 -7.91 0.78 -16.06
N GLN A 23 -7.35 0.48 -17.22
CA GLN A 23 -7.40 1.35 -18.40
C GLN A 23 -8.85 1.64 -18.83
N GLU A 24 -9.71 0.63 -18.85
CA GLU A 24 -11.14 0.81 -19.15
C GLU A 24 -11.81 1.75 -18.13
N ILE A 25 -11.48 1.63 -16.84
CA ILE A 25 -12.03 2.53 -15.81
C ILE A 25 -11.57 3.97 -16.05
N GLU A 26 -10.31 4.20 -16.41
CA GLU A 26 -9.79 5.55 -16.71
C GLU A 26 -10.46 6.19 -17.93
N GLU A 27 -10.80 5.41 -18.95
CA GLU A 27 -11.48 5.91 -20.14
C GLU A 27 -12.93 6.36 -19.87
N ILE A 28 -13.62 5.70 -18.93
CA ILE A 28 -15.05 5.93 -18.67
C ILE A 28 -15.33 6.80 -17.44
N SER A 29 -14.38 6.89 -16.51
CA SER A 29 -14.59 7.56 -15.22
C SER A 29 -14.08 8.99 -15.24
N ILE A 30 -14.94 9.92 -14.82
CA ILE A 30 -14.57 11.31 -14.53
C ILE A 30 -14.48 11.59 -13.02
N ASP A 31 -14.80 10.61 -12.17
CA ASP A 31 -14.75 10.75 -10.71
C ASP A 31 -13.30 10.78 -10.23
N PRO A 32 -12.82 11.90 -9.63
CA PRO A 32 -11.45 12.01 -9.16
C PRO A 32 -11.07 10.91 -8.15
N LEU A 33 -11.98 10.55 -7.24
CA LEU A 33 -11.69 9.52 -6.24
C LEU A 33 -11.48 8.14 -6.88
N MET A 34 -12.24 7.83 -7.93
CA MET A 34 -12.06 6.61 -8.69
C MET A 34 -10.70 6.59 -9.40
N LEU A 35 -10.31 7.71 -10.02
CA LEU A 35 -9.01 7.82 -10.71
C LEU A 35 -7.84 7.67 -9.73
N THR A 36 -7.92 8.30 -8.55
CA THR A 36 -6.93 8.11 -7.48
C THR A 36 -6.86 6.64 -7.03
N ARG A 37 -8.00 5.96 -6.89
CA ARG A 37 -8.03 4.53 -6.55
C ARG A 37 -7.41 3.63 -7.61
N VAL A 38 -7.54 4.01 -8.89
CA VAL A 38 -6.88 3.33 -10.01
C VAL A 38 -5.37 3.54 -9.96
N GLN A 39 -4.89 4.77 -9.72
CA GLN A 39 -3.47 5.05 -9.56
C GLN A 39 -2.83 4.22 -8.42
N LEU A 40 -3.53 4.08 -7.29
CA LEU A 40 -3.11 3.18 -6.21
C LEU A 40 -3.00 1.71 -6.66
N GLN A 41 -3.87 1.24 -7.56
CA GLN A 41 -3.74 -0.12 -8.12
C GLN A 41 -2.50 -0.24 -9.03
N TYR A 42 -2.16 0.80 -9.80
CA TYR A 42 -0.92 0.79 -10.58
C TYR A 42 0.31 0.71 -9.68
N ALA A 43 0.37 1.47 -8.59
CA ALA A 43 1.45 1.37 -7.60
C ALA A 43 1.58 -0.07 -7.05
N LYS A 44 0.47 -0.71 -6.69
CA LYS A 44 0.44 -2.13 -6.27
C LYS A 44 1.01 -3.06 -7.34
N ILE A 45 0.62 -2.86 -8.60
CA ILE A 45 1.11 -3.67 -9.72
C ILE A 45 2.61 -3.45 -9.93
N TYR A 46 3.10 -2.21 -9.85
CA TYR A 46 4.53 -1.91 -9.94
C TYR A 46 5.32 -2.62 -8.84
N ARG A 47 4.87 -2.54 -7.59
CA ARG A 47 5.48 -3.30 -6.49
C ARG A 47 5.49 -4.82 -6.76
N ILE A 48 4.38 -5.40 -7.20
CA ILE A 48 4.30 -6.86 -7.50
C ILE A 48 5.25 -7.25 -8.64
N ARG A 49 5.51 -6.35 -9.58
CA ARG A 49 6.46 -6.53 -10.69
C ARG A 49 7.91 -6.18 -10.32
N GLU A 50 8.18 -5.91 -9.05
CA GLU A 50 9.49 -5.50 -8.54
C GLU A 50 9.99 -4.17 -9.15
N MET A 51 9.09 -3.38 -9.74
CA MET A 51 9.32 -2.03 -10.24
C MET A 51 9.20 -1.03 -9.08
N TYR A 52 10.12 -1.15 -8.13
CA TYR A 52 9.99 -0.49 -6.83
C TYR A 52 10.17 1.02 -6.93
N GLU A 53 11.08 1.48 -7.79
CA GLU A 53 11.33 2.91 -8.01
C GLU A 53 10.09 3.60 -8.59
N GLU A 54 9.48 3.01 -9.62
CA GLU A 54 8.25 3.53 -10.23
C GLU A 54 7.07 3.51 -9.24
N SER A 55 6.99 2.46 -8.41
CA SER A 55 5.99 2.40 -7.34
C SER A 55 6.21 3.49 -6.28
N GLU A 56 7.46 3.68 -5.84
CA GLU A 56 7.83 4.66 -4.83
C GLU A 56 7.57 6.08 -5.31
N GLU A 57 7.94 6.40 -6.56
CA GLU A 57 7.73 7.70 -7.19
C GLU A 57 6.24 8.04 -7.30
N LEU A 58 5.43 7.12 -7.86
CA LEU A 58 3.99 7.32 -8.00
C LEU A 58 3.32 7.53 -6.63
N ILE A 59 3.66 6.72 -5.62
CA ILE A 59 3.04 6.87 -4.30
C ILE A 59 3.43 8.21 -3.66
N LYS A 60 4.68 8.65 -3.79
CA LYS A 60 5.13 9.95 -3.26
C LYS A 60 4.44 11.12 -3.95
N GLU A 61 4.27 11.05 -5.27
CA GLU A 61 3.48 12.05 -6.01
C GLU A 61 2.04 12.11 -5.49
N MET A 62 1.40 10.95 -5.31
CA MET A 62 0.04 10.88 -4.80
C MET A 62 -0.09 11.42 -3.36
N LEU A 63 0.87 11.13 -2.48
CA LEU A 63 0.92 11.64 -1.11
C LEU A 63 1.19 13.15 -1.03
N ALA A 64 1.81 13.74 -2.05
CA ALA A 64 2.04 15.18 -2.12
C ALA A 64 0.77 15.97 -2.51
N ASN A 65 -0.26 15.30 -3.01
CA ASN A 65 -1.55 15.91 -3.36
C ASN A 65 -2.59 15.68 -2.25
N GLU A 66 -2.98 16.76 -1.56
CA GLU A 66 -3.97 16.74 -0.48
C GLU A 66 -5.36 16.25 -0.93
N GLU A 67 -5.69 16.31 -2.22
CA GLU A 67 -6.95 15.74 -2.73
C GLU A 67 -7.00 14.22 -2.59
N ASN A 68 -5.84 13.56 -2.47
CA ASN A 68 -5.72 12.12 -2.28
C ASN A 68 -5.82 11.69 -0.80
N GLN A 69 -6.04 12.61 0.14
CA GLN A 69 -6.21 12.31 1.58
C GLN A 69 -7.11 11.10 1.87
N PRO A 70 -8.26 10.89 1.18
CA PRO A 70 -9.10 9.72 1.41
C PRO A 70 -8.43 8.36 1.19
N VAL A 71 -7.31 8.29 0.47
CA VAL A 71 -6.53 7.06 0.22
C VAL A 71 -5.14 7.07 0.86
N PHE A 72 -4.77 8.10 1.62
CA PHE A 72 -3.47 8.17 2.30
C PHE A 72 -3.17 6.95 3.18
N PRO A 73 -4.12 6.37 3.95
CA PRO A 73 -3.84 5.15 4.70
C PRO A 73 -3.38 3.98 3.81
N ASP A 74 -3.97 3.85 2.62
CA ASP A 74 -3.58 2.82 1.66
C ASP A 74 -2.22 3.13 1.03
N LEU A 75 -1.94 4.40 0.71
CA LEU A 75 -0.68 4.83 0.11
C LEU A 75 0.51 4.66 1.07
N GLU A 76 0.37 5.07 2.33
CA GLU A 76 1.42 4.90 3.34
C GLU A 76 1.70 3.42 3.62
N LEU A 77 0.64 2.59 3.66
CA LEU A 77 0.79 1.14 3.79
C LEU A 77 1.51 0.54 2.58
N GLU A 78 1.13 0.94 1.37
CA GLU A 78 1.75 0.46 0.14
C GLU A 78 3.23 0.87 0.07
N LEU A 79 3.56 2.10 0.43
CA LEU A 79 4.95 2.59 0.48
C LEU A 79 5.79 1.82 1.49
N ALA A 80 5.22 1.49 2.66
CA ALA A 80 5.88 0.65 3.64
C ALA A 80 6.18 -0.76 3.07
N GLN A 81 5.26 -1.33 2.28
CA GLN A 81 5.46 -2.61 1.62
C GLN A 81 6.54 -2.55 0.52
N VAL A 82 6.57 -1.47 -0.28
CA VAL A 82 7.64 -1.22 -1.26
C VAL A 82 9.00 -1.21 -0.57
N TYR A 83 9.15 -0.41 0.49
CA TYR A 83 10.41 -0.35 1.24
C TYR A 83 10.79 -1.67 1.90
N THR A 84 9.80 -2.45 2.36
CA THR A 84 10.05 -3.79 2.92
C THR A 84 10.65 -4.71 1.85
N GLN A 85 10.14 -4.68 0.62
CA GLN A 85 10.62 -5.52 -0.48
C GLN A 85 11.97 -5.05 -1.06
N GLN A 86 12.29 -3.76 -0.96
CA GLN A 86 13.61 -3.19 -1.26
C GLN A 86 14.64 -3.39 -0.13
N ASP A 87 14.29 -4.07 0.95
CA ASP A 87 15.12 -4.23 2.15
C ASP A 87 15.48 -2.92 2.89
N LYS A 88 14.76 -1.83 2.61
CA LYS A 88 14.88 -0.53 3.28
C LYS A 88 14.10 -0.53 4.60
N ILE A 89 14.52 -1.38 5.54
CA ILE A 89 13.76 -1.72 6.75
C ILE A 89 13.43 -0.49 7.63
N ASP A 90 14.37 0.43 7.83
CA ASP A 90 14.12 1.61 8.65
C ASP A 90 13.02 2.52 8.06
N GLN A 91 13.04 2.69 6.74
CA GLN A 91 12.02 3.45 6.02
C GLN A 91 10.66 2.74 6.07
N ALA A 92 10.65 1.42 5.92
CA ALA A 92 9.43 0.62 6.04
C ALA A 92 8.80 0.77 7.44
N ILE A 93 9.60 0.65 8.50
CA ILE A 93 9.15 0.83 9.88
C ILE A 93 8.54 2.21 10.09
N GLN A 94 9.19 3.27 9.60
CA GLN A 94 8.67 4.63 9.73
C GLN A 94 7.28 4.75 9.09
N ARG A 95 7.11 4.19 7.89
CA ARG A 95 5.84 4.23 7.16
C ARG A 95 4.75 3.40 7.83
N TYR A 96 5.06 2.19 8.29
CA TYR A 96 4.09 1.39 9.06
C TYR A 96 3.65 2.11 10.33
N LYS A 97 4.58 2.74 11.07
CA LYS A 97 4.23 3.53 12.26
C LYS A 97 3.30 4.70 11.93
N THR A 98 3.58 5.43 10.85
CA THR A 98 2.69 6.49 10.35
C THR A 98 1.27 5.96 10.13
N VAL A 99 1.11 4.77 9.55
CA VAL A 99 -0.21 4.17 9.34
C VAL A 99 -0.90 3.87 10.68
N THR A 100 -0.19 3.22 11.62
CA THR A 100 -0.78 2.83 12.92
C THR A 100 -1.12 4.02 13.82
N GLU A 101 -0.34 5.10 13.74
CA GLU A 101 -0.50 6.28 14.60
C GLU A 101 -1.54 7.25 14.04
N ASN A 102 -1.53 7.50 12.72
CA ASN A 102 -2.39 8.51 12.10
C ASN A 102 -3.74 7.96 11.63
N TYR A 103 -3.82 6.65 11.37
CA TYR A 103 -5.04 6.01 10.85
C TYR A 103 -5.49 4.83 11.74
N PRO A 104 -5.64 5.03 13.07
CA PRO A 104 -6.02 3.95 13.98
C PRO A 104 -7.43 3.41 13.67
N ASN A 105 -7.69 2.16 14.06
CA ASN A 105 -8.96 1.44 13.81
C ASN A 105 -9.31 1.25 12.32
N THR A 106 -8.31 1.27 11.44
CA THR A 106 -8.48 0.95 10.01
C THR A 106 -7.92 -0.42 9.68
N HIS A 107 -8.38 -1.00 8.57
CA HIS A 107 -7.80 -2.24 8.04
C HIS A 107 -6.32 -2.09 7.71
N GLN A 108 -5.93 -0.88 7.28
CA GLN A 108 -4.55 -0.54 6.95
C GLN A 108 -3.68 -0.51 8.20
N ALA A 109 -4.16 0.05 9.31
CA ALA A 109 -3.47 -0.02 10.61
C ALA A 109 -3.31 -1.46 11.09
N ALA A 110 -4.35 -2.30 10.98
CA ALA A 110 -4.25 -3.72 11.35
C ALA A 110 -3.14 -4.45 10.55
N LYS A 111 -3.08 -4.23 9.23
CA LYS A 111 -2.03 -4.78 8.37
C LYS A 111 -0.65 -4.20 8.68
N ALA A 112 -0.57 -2.89 8.92
CA ALA A 112 0.68 -2.21 9.25
C ALA A 112 1.26 -2.73 10.57
N SER A 113 0.43 -2.85 11.61
CA SER A 113 0.79 -3.42 12.91
C SER A 113 1.31 -4.85 12.78
N TYR A 114 0.63 -5.69 12.00
CA TYR A 114 1.09 -7.07 11.75
C TYR A 114 2.45 -7.10 11.03
N ASN A 115 2.60 -6.36 9.93
CA ASN A 115 3.86 -6.32 9.17
C ASN A 115 5.02 -5.72 9.99
N LEU A 116 4.73 -4.70 10.80
CA LEU A 116 5.69 -4.09 11.72
C LEU A 116 6.15 -5.11 12.78
N GLY A 117 5.22 -5.89 13.33
CA GLY A 117 5.53 -6.98 14.25
C GLY A 117 6.42 -8.05 13.62
N GLU A 118 6.12 -8.46 12.39
CA GLU A 118 6.94 -9.42 11.62
C GLU A 118 8.36 -8.90 11.37
N ILE A 119 8.51 -7.60 11.08
CA ILE A 119 9.83 -6.98 10.94
C ILE A 119 10.60 -7.02 12.26
N TYR A 120 9.98 -6.59 13.36
CA TYR A 120 10.64 -6.61 14.67
C TYR A 120 11.03 -8.03 15.10
N LEU A 121 10.15 -9.01 14.88
CA LEU A 121 10.37 -10.39 15.24
C LEU A 121 11.48 -11.03 14.41
N ASN A 122 11.35 -10.98 13.08
CA ASN A 122 12.14 -11.83 12.18
C ASN A 122 13.41 -11.14 11.65
N ARG A 123 13.40 -9.80 11.57
CA ARG A 123 14.53 -9.02 11.02
C ARG A 123 15.40 -8.42 12.11
N LEU A 124 14.79 -7.95 13.20
CA LEU A 124 15.49 -7.23 14.26
C LEU A 124 15.69 -8.05 15.55
N ASN A 125 14.99 -9.18 15.72
CA ASN A 125 14.95 -9.96 16.95
C ASN A 125 14.51 -9.13 18.18
N ASP A 126 13.71 -8.08 17.95
CA ASP A 126 13.14 -7.23 18.99
C ASP A 126 11.76 -7.77 19.38
N TYR A 127 11.77 -8.75 20.27
CA TYR A 127 10.56 -9.45 20.71
C TYR A 127 9.57 -8.55 21.46
N GLU A 128 10.06 -7.51 22.14
CA GLU A 128 9.22 -6.58 22.88
C GLU A 128 8.44 -5.69 21.91
N SER A 129 9.14 -5.06 20.96
CA SER A 129 8.51 -4.26 19.92
C SER A 129 7.59 -5.10 19.03
N ALA A 130 7.98 -6.35 18.73
CA ALA A 130 7.13 -7.29 17.99
C ALA A 130 5.82 -7.57 18.73
N ARG A 131 5.89 -7.93 20.02
CA ARG A 131 4.69 -8.16 20.85
C ARG A 131 3.80 -6.93 20.86
N ASN A 132 4.37 -5.74 21.07
CA ASN A 132 3.61 -4.49 21.11
C ASN A 132 2.91 -4.23 19.79
N ALA A 133 3.59 -4.44 18.65
CA ALA A 133 2.99 -4.27 17.33
C ALA A 133 1.86 -5.27 17.07
N PHE A 134 2.00 -6.55 17.44
CA PHE A 134 0.96 -7.55 17.20
C PHE A 134 -0.33 -7.33 18.01
N VAL A 135 -0.25 -6.66 19.17
CA VAL A 135 -1.42 -6.35 19.99
C VAL A 135 -1.95 -4.93 19.76
N ALA A 136 -1.27 -4.13 18.94
CA ALA A 136 -1.64 -2.76 18.64
C ALA A 136 -2.62 -2.72 17.47
N VAL A 137 -3.92 -2.99 17.71
CA VAL A 137 -5.01 -2.64 16.79
C VAL A 137 -6.29 -2.40 17.57
#